data_AF-A0A1D2A621-F1
#
_entry.id   AF-A0A1D2A621-F1
#
_cell.length_a   1.000
_cell.length_b   1.000
_cell.length_c   1.000
_cell.angle_alpha   90.00
_cell.angle_beta   90.00
_cell.angle_gamma   90.00
#
_symmetry.space_group_name_H-M   'P 1'
#
loop_
_entity.id
_entity.type
_entity.pdbx_description
1 polymer ?
#
loop_
_entity_poly.entity_id
_entity_poly.type
_entity_poly.pdbx_seq_one_letter_code
_entity_poly.pdbx_strand_id
1 'polypeptide(L)'
;MNEWCQEHHTSSGLKEAVTKSTIDLAAAERQVLEFLDKHILANHKAQLAGSSVHTDLAFLRVHMPRLAERLDHRIVDVTTVVELAKRWKRGVFQARPRGRNKHTAMADIEDSIAMLKYFRT
;
A
#
# COMPACT_ATOMS: atom_id res chain seq x y z
N MET A 1 -21.02 -1.13 -1.21
CA MET A 1 -19.99 -1.03 -0.14
C MET A 1 -20.57 -1.69 1.10
N ASN A 2 -19.84 -2.62 1.74
CA ASN A 2 -20.33 -3.26 2.97
C ASN A 2 -20.32 -2.28 4.16
N GLU A 3 -20.88 -2.69 5.30
CA GLU A 3 -21.01 -1.85 6.51
C GLU A 3 -19.64 -1.36 7.02
N TRP A 4 -18.67 -2.27 7.13
CA TRP A 4 -17.32 -1.94 7.58
C TRP A 4 -16.67 -0.82 6.76
N CYS A 5 -16.72 -0.91 5.42
CA CYS A 5 -16.19 0.13 4.54
C CYS A 5 -16.96 1.45 4.67
N GLN A 6 -18.28 1.41 4.85
CA GLN A 6 -19.08 2.61 5.06
C GLN A 6 -18.68 3.36 6.31
N GLU A 7 -18.52 2.66 7.42
CA GLU A 7 -18.11 3.25 8.70
C GLU A 7 -16.70 3.85 8.61
N HIS A 8 -15.72 3.06 8.15
CA HIS A 8 -14.31 3.48 8.15
C HIS A 8 -14.02 4.59 7.14
N HIS A 9 -14.62 4.56 5.95
CA HIS A 9 -14.43 5.61 4.96
C HIS A 9 -15.21 6.88 5.30
N THR A 10 -16.27 6.79 6.10
CA THR A 10 -16.95 7.97 6.64
C THR A 10 -16.14 8.58 7.76
N SER A 11 -15.65 7.79 8.73
CA SER A 11 -14.90 8.29 9.89
C SER A 11 -13.55 8.92 9.51
N SER A 12 -12.89 8.39 8.47
CA SER A 12 -11.65 8.97 7.92
C SER A 12 -11.86 10.21 7.05
N GLY A 13 -13.11 10.58 6.73
CA GLY A 13 -13.44 11.65 5.79
C GLY A 13 -13.24 11.29 4.31
N LEU A 14 -12.80 10.06 4.00
CA LEU A 14 -12.55 9.62 2.64
C LEU A 14 -13.79 9.68 1.76
N LYS A 15 -14.97 9.29 2.28
CA LYS A 15 -16.24 9.30 1.52
C LYS A 15 -16.58 10.70 1.02
N GLU A 16 -16.40 11.71 1.88
CA GLU A 16 -16.63 13.11 1.50
C GLU A 16 -15.57 13.60 0.51
N ALA A 17 -14.29 13.28 0.74
CA ALA A 17 -13.19 13.64 -0.16
C ALA A 17 -13.37 13.06 -1.57
N VAL A 18 -13.79 11.79 -1.69
CA VAL A 18 -14.06 11.14 -2.98
C VAL A 18 -15.24 11.81 -3.70
N THR A 19 -16.29 12.19 -2.96
CA THR A 19 -17.47 12.85 -3.57
C THR A 19 -17.13 14.24 -4.11
N LYS A 20 -16.18 14.94 -3.49
CA LYS A 20 -15.68 16.25 -3.93
C LYS A 20 -14.52 16.16 -4.92
N SER A 21 -13.99 14.97 -5.18
CA SER A 21 -12.82 14.78 -6.04
C SER A 21 -13.16 15.11 -7.49
N THR A 22 -12.30 15.88 -8.13
CA THR A 22 -12.31 16.14 -9.58
C THR A 22 -11.32 15.24 -10.33
N ILE A 23 -10.59 14.39 -9.60
CA ILE A 23 -9.59 13.49 -10.17
C ILE A 23 -10.28 12.17 -10.52
N ASP A 24 -10.37 11.90 -11.82
CA ASP A 24 -10.78 10.60 -12.33
C ASP A 24 -9.64 9.56 -12.23
N LEU A 25 -9.97 8.30 -12.48
CA LEU A 25 -9.04 7.18 -12.38
C LEU A 25 -7.84 7.30 -13.33
N ALA A 26 -8.07 7.80 -14.55
CA ALA A 26 -7.02 7.94 -15.56
C ALA A 26 -6.05 9.08 -15.20
N ALA A 27 -6.56 10.17 -14.61
CA ALA A 27 -5.78 11.27 -14.09
C ALA A 27 -4.95 10.84 -12.88
N ALA A 28 -5.53 10.06 -11.97
CA ALA A 28 -4.80 9.48 -10.84
C ALA A 28 -3.66 8.57 -11.34
N GLU A 29 -3.93 7.66 -12.28
CA GLU A 29 -2.90 6.78 -12.84
C GLU A 29 -1.74 7.57 -13.49
N ARG A 30 -2.05 8.62 -14.27
CA ARG A 30 -1.03 9.48 -14.89
C ARG A 30 -0.16 10.17 -13.84
N GLN A 31 -0.76 10.76 -12.81
CA GLN A 31 -0.02 11.45 -11.76
C GLN A 31 0.94 10.51 -11.02
N VAL A 32 0.51 9.26 -10.76
CA VAL A 32 1.37 8.26 -10.12
C VAL A 32 2.51 7.85 -11.06
N LEU A 33 2.25 7.61 -12.34
CA LEU A 33 3.29 7.30 -13.32
C LEU A 33 4.34 8.42 -13.43
N GLU A 34 3.90 9.68 -13.53
CA GLU A 34 4.79 10.84 -13.54
C GLU A 34 5.63 10.95 -12.26
N PHE A 35 5.03 10.61 -11.10
CA PHE A 35 5.78 10.53 -9.85
C PHE A 35 6.84 9.42 -9.89
N LEU A 36 6.50 8.22 -10.41
CA LEU A 36 7.46 7.12 -10.52
C LEU A 36 8.63 7.47 -11.45
N ASP A 37 8.37 8.09 -12.60
CA ASP A 37 9.40 8.42 -13.57
C ASP A 37 10.39 9.49 -13.08
N LYS A 38 9.99 10.30 -12.09
CA LYS A 38 10.89 11.22 -11.38
C LYS A 38 11.85 10.53 -10.41
N HIS A 39 11.50 9.33 -9.92
CA HIS A 39 12.23 8.65 -8.85
C HIS A 39 12.90 7.34 -9.29
N ILE A 40 12.48 6.77 -10.42
CA ILE A 40 12.92 5.47 -10.91
C ILE A 40 13.39 5.62 -12.35
N LEU A 41 14.65 5.24 -12.61
CA LEU A 41 15.22 5.22 -13.96
C LEU A 41 14.34 4.40 -14.92
N ALA A 42 14.23 4.84 -16.18
CA ALA A 42 13.34 4.22 -17.16
C ALA A 42 13.64 2.73 -17.43
N ASN A 43 14.89 2.31 -17.28
CA ASN A 43 15.33 0.92 -17.43
C ASN A 43 15.18 0.07 -16.15
N HIS A 44 14.66 0.63 -15.06
CA HIS A 44 14.47 -0.07 -13.80
C HIS A 44 12.99 -0.20 -13.46
N LYS A 45 12.58 -1.42 -13.10
CA LYS A 45 11.23 -1.71 -12.61
C LYS A 45 11.24 -1.70 -11.09
N ALA A 46 10.42 -0.84 -10.48
CA ALA A 46 10.26 -0.84 -9.03
C ALA A 46 9.32 -1.96 -8.60
N GLN A 47 9.63 -2.57 -7.45
CA GLN A 47 8.76 -3.55 -6.82
C GLN A 47 7.66 -2.82 -6.05
N LEU A 48 6.43 -3.31 -6.17
CA LEU A 48 5.34 -2.82 -5.31
C LEU A 48 5.56 -3.32 -3.89
N ALA A 49 5.51 -2.42 -2.91
CA ALA A 49 5.79 -2.72 -1.50
C ALA A 49 4.66 -2.23 -0.60
N GLY A 50 4.32 -3.00 0.43
CA GLY A 50 3.24 -2.69 1.37
C GLY A 50 2.80 -3.90 2.18
N SER A 51 1.81 -3.73 3.04
CA SER A 51 1.21 -4.84 3.80
C SER A 51 0.07 -5.47 2.99
N SER A 52 0.12 -6.79 2.79
CA SER A 52 -0.88 -7.54 2.02
C SER A 52 -1.04 -7.02 0.59
N VAL A 53 0.07 -6.50 0.03
CA VAL A 53 0.11 -5.65 -1.17
C VAL A 53 -0.21 -6.42 -2.46
N HIS A 54 -0.29 -7.75 -2.39
CA HIS A 54 -0.82 -8.59 -3.46
C HIS A 54 -2.29 -8.23 -3.81
N THR A 55 -3.06 -7.76 -2.82
CA THR A 55 -4.44 -7.31 -3.05
C THR A 55 -4.46 -6.01 -3.84
N ASP A 56 -3.64 -5.03 -3.45
CA ASP A 56 -3.49 -3.76 -4.18
C ASP A 56 -3.03 -4.01 -5.62
N LEU A 57 -2.05 -4.89 -5.83
CA LEU A 57 -1.59 -5.26 -7.17
C LEU A 57 -2.72 -5.84 -8.04
N ALA A 58 -3.61 -6.66 -7.46
CA ALA A 58 -4.75 -7.20 -8.19
C ALA A 58 -5.72 -6.08 -8.62
N PHE A 59 -5.97 -5.10 -7.77
CA PHE A 59 -6.76 -3.92 -8.13
C PHE A 59 -6.09 -3.07 -9.21
N LEU A 60 -4.77 -2.82 -9.10
CA LEU A 60 -4.02 -2.06 -10.10
C LEU A 60 -4.06 -2.74 -11.48
N ARG A 61 -3.94 -4.07 -11.55
CA ARG A 61 -4.00 -4.80 -12.82
C ARG A 61 -5.32 -4.60 -13.59
N VAL A 62 -6.42 -4.38 -12.87
CA VAL A 62 -7.74 -4.18 -13.48
C VAL A 62 -8.00 -2.70 -13.76
N HIS A 63 -7.67 -1.83 -12.80
CA HIS A 63 -8.10 -0.43 -12.79
C HIS A 63 -7.03 0.57 -13.24
N MET A 64 -5.74 0.21 -13.12
CA MET A 64 -4.59 1.03 -13.51
C MET A 64 -3.52 0.16 -14.20
N PRO A 65 -3.85 -0.46 -15.35
CA PRO A 65 -2.99 -1.47 -15.98
C PRO A 65 -1.64 -0.93 -16.44
N ARG A 66 -1.54 0.36 -16.84
CA ARG A 66 -0.26 0.95 -17.26
C ARG A 66 0.67 1.12 -16.06
N LEU A 67 0.11 1.50 -14.91
CA LEU A 67 0.85 1.52 -13.65
C LEU A 67 1.32 0.12 -13.25
N ALA A 68 0.45 -0.89 -13.35
CA ALA A 68 0.82 -2.26 -13.04
C ALA A 68 1.95 -2.80 -13.93
N GLU A 69 1.98 -2.43 -15.22
CA GLU A 69 3.03 -2.84 -16.17
C GLU A 69 4.38 -2.16 -15.95
N ARG A 70 4.35 -0.90 -15.47
CA ARG A 70 5.54 -0.10 -15.11
C ARG A 70 6.32 -0.67 -13.93
N LEU A 71 5.63 -1.42 -13.07
CA LEU A 71 6.19 -2.08 -11.89
C LEU A 71 6.73 -3.48 -12.22
N ASP A 72 7.58 -4.01 -11.34
CA ASP A 72 8.06 -5.38 -11.44
C ASP A 72 6.94 -6.37 -11.06
N HIS A 73 7.01 -7.59 -11.62
CA HIS A 73 6.07 -8.67 -11.30
C HIS A 73 6.19 -9.14 -9.83
N ARG A 74 7.33 -8.91 -9.19
CA ARG A 74 7.58 -9.23 -7.78
C ARG A 74 7.08 -8.12 -6.88
N ILE A 75 6.67 -8.52 -5.69
CA ILE A 75 6.22 -7.63 -4.62
C ILE A 75 7.10 -7.80 -3.38
N VAL A 76 7.16 -6.74 -2.57
CA VAL A 76 7.70 -6.78 -1.21
C VAL A 76 6.52 -6.70 -0.24
N ASP A 77 5.98 -7.86 0.14
CA ASP A 77 4.84 -7.95 1.05
C ASP A 77 5.32 -8.03 2.51
N VAL A 78 5.08 -6.95 3.26
CA VAL A 78 5.46 -6.83 4.67
C VAL A 78 4.71 -7.85 5.53
N THR A 79 3.47 -8.19 5.16
CA THR A 79 2.67 -9.19 5.88
C THR A 79 3.31 -10.57 5.82
N THR A 80 4.00 -10.91 4.71
CA THR A 80 4.79 -12.14 4.63
C THR A 80 5.85 -12.19 5.73
N VAL A 81 6.62 -11.10 5.91
CA VAL A 81 7.65 -11.02 6.95
C VAL A 81 7.05 -11.10 8.36
N VAL A 82 5.93 -10.40 8.60
CA VAL A 82 5.21 -10.44 9.88
C VAL A 82 4.78 -11.87 10.22
N GLU A 83 4.19 -12.59 9.26
CA GLU A 83 3.70 -13.95 9.46
C GLU A 83 4.84 -14.96 9.65
N LEU A 84 5.97 -14.78 8.97
CA LEU A 84 7.19 -15.55 9.22
C LEU A 84 7.73 -15.30 10.64
N ALA A 85 7.86 -14.03 11.04
CA ALA A 85 8.33 -13.67 12.37
C ALA A 85 7.45 -14.24 13.49
N LYS A 86 6.12 -14.22 13.30
CA LYS A 86 5.15 -14.82 14.24
C LYS A 86 5.41 -16.30 14.50
N ARG A 87 5.86 -17.06 13.49
CA ARG A 87 6.12 -18.50 13.56
C ARG A 87 7.55 -18.81 14.00
N TRP A 88 8.54 -18.10 13.47
CA TRP A 88 9.95 -18.42 13.66
C TRP A 88 10.57 -17.71 14.87
N LYS A 89 10.12 -16.50 15.20
CA LYS A 89 10.70 -15.63 16.23
C LYS A 89 9.60 -14.88 16.98
N ARG A 90 8.74 -15.63 17.68
CA ARG A 90 7.54 -15.10 18.35
C ARG A 90 7.80 -13.93 19.30
N GLY A 91 8.94 -13.90 19.99
CA GLY A 91 9.34 -12.76 20.84
C GLY A 91 9.53 -11.46 20.06
N VAL A 92 10.18 -11.52 18.89
CA VAL A 92 10.33 -10.37 17.98
C VAL A 92 8.96 -9.93 17.46
N PHE A 93 8.12 -10.87 17.05
CA PHE A 93 6.75 -10.53 16.65
C PHE A 93 5.96 -9.83 17.76
N GLN A 94 6.09 -10.26 19.02
CA GLN A 94 5.39 -9.66 20.16
C GLN A 94 5.91 -8.25 20.51
N ALA A 95 7.21 -8.00 20.33
CA ALA A 95 7.84 -6.72 20.61
C ALA A 95 7.73 -5.69 19.47
N ARG A 96 7.11 -6.05 18.34
CA ARG A 96 6.95 -5.14 17.20
C ARG A 96 6.10 -3.92 17.56
N PRO A 97 6.33 -2.75 16.93
CA PRO A 97 5.48 -1.59 17.09
C PRO A 97 4.05 -1.87 16.65
N ARG A 98 3.08 -1.31 17.36
CA ARG A 98 1.67 -1.30 16.92
C ARG A 98 1.48 -0.18 15.91
N GLY A 99 0.76 -0.47 14.83
CA GLY A 99 0.38 0.53 13.83
C GLY A 99 -0.55 1.59 14.44
N ARG A 100 -0.58 2.76 13.81
CA ARG A 100 -1.47 3.88 14.15
C ARG A 100 -2.91 3.60 13.73
N ASN A 101 -3.14 2.65 12.81
CA ASN A 101 -4.46 2.19 12.33
C ASN A 101 -5.40 3.35 11.96
N LYS A 102 -4.87 4.34 11.22
CA LYS A 102 -5.67 5.50 10.80
C LYS A 102 -6.51 5.23 9.55
N HIS A 103 -6.28 4.10 8.87
CA HIS A 103 -7.02 3.68 7.68
C HIS A 103 -7.00 4.73 6.56
N THR A 104 -5.90 5.47 6.46
CA THR A 104 -5.62 6.37 5.34
C THR A 104 -4.39 5.85 4.61
N ALA A 105 -4.39 5.94 3.28
CA ALA A 105 -3.33 5.36 2.46
C ALA A 105 -1.93 5.80 2.90
N MET A 106 -1.74 7.08 3.23
CA MET A 106 -0.45 7.62 3.68
C MET A 106 -0.02 7.08 5.05
N ALA A 107 -0.95 7.02 6.03
CA ALA A 107 -0.61 6.50 7.35
C ALA A 107 -0.28 5.00 7.29
N ASP A 108 -1.02 4.24 6.48
CA ASP A 108 -0.87 2.79 6.36
C ASP A 108 0.43 2.40 5.64
N ILE A 109 0.88 3.18 4.63
CA ILE A 109 2.18 2.94 3.98
C ILE A 109 3.36 3.31 4.91
N GLU A 110 3.25 4.41 5.66
CA GLU A 110 4.25 4.77 6.67
C GLU A 110 4.38 3.69 7.75
N ASP A 111 3.26 3.14 8.21
CA ASP A 111 3.24 2.05 9.18
C ASP A 111 3.86 0.76 8.60
N SER A 112 3.58 0.45 7.33
CA SER A 112 4.19 -0.69 6.62
C SER A 112 5.72 -0.55 6.51
N ILE A 113 6.21 0.66 6.18
CA ILE A 113 7.65 0.96 6.11
C ILE A 113 8.30 0.83 7.50
N ALA A 114 7.67 1.38 8.53
CA ALA A 114 8.17 1.29 9.91
C ALA A 114 8.24 -0.18 10.37
N MET A 115 7.24 -0.99 10.03
CA MET A 115 7.19 -2.40 10.37
C MET A 115 8.30 -3.20 9.67
N LEU A 116 8.54 -2.97 8.38
CA LEU A 116 9.60 -3.65 7.66
C LEU A 116 10.99 -3.23 8.18
N LYS A 117 11.17 -1.95 8.55
CA LYS A 117 12.40 -1.47 9.21
C LYS A 117 12.65 -2.19 10.53
N TYR A 118 11.61 -2.43 11.34
CA TYR A 118 11.73 -3.18 12.59
C TYR A 118 12.22 -4.62 12.40
N PHE A 119 11.78 -5.31 11.35
CA PHE A 119 12.24 -6.69 11.10
C PHE A 119 13.61 -6.78 10.41
N ARG A 120 14.14 -5.67 9.90
CA ARG A 120 15.47 -5.62 9.28
C ARG A 120 16.60 -5.63 10.32
N THR A 121 16.34 -5.13 11.53
CA THR A 121 17.30 -5.06 12.64
C THR A 121 17.37 -6.38 13.40
#